data_AF-A0A318SNS5-F1
#
_entry.id   AF-A0A318SNS5-F1
#
_cell.length_a   1.000
_cell.length_b   1.000
_cell.length_c   1.000
_cell.angle_alpha   90.00
_cell.angle_beta   90.00
_cell.angle_gamma   90.00
#
_symmetry.space_group_name_H-M   'P 1'
#
loop_
_entity.id
_entity.type
_entity.pdbx_description
1 polymer ?
#
loop_
_entity_poly.entity_id
_entity_poly.type
_entity_poly.pdbx_seq_one_letter_code
_entity_poly.pdbx_strand_id
1 'polypeptide(L)'
;MPICALCGRDVPTLTEHHLVPRSRGKKGQELPTVMICSPCHRQLHVLFTNEELARDFNTLEKLRENEAVRRFVKWIRKQHPESYVRVRR
;
A
#
# COMPACT_ATOMS: atom_id res chain seq x y z
N MET A 1 8.58 0.82 -16.96
CA MET A 1 7.79 1.38 -15.85
C MET A 1 7.92 0.45 -14.66
N PRO A 2 8.03 0.94 -13.42
CA PRO A 2 8.04 0.08 -12.24
C PRO A 2 6.65 -0.52 -11.95
N ILE A 3 6.62 -1.73 -11.39
CA ILE A 3 5.40 -2.47 -11.07
C ILE A 3 5.05 -2.25 -9.59
N CYS A 4 3.81 -1.82 -9.31
CA CYS A 4 3.32 -1.68 -7.95
C CYS A 4 3.17 -3.04 -7.27
N ALA A 5 3.85 -3.23 -6.13
CA ALA A 5 3.82 -4.50 -5.39
C ALA A 5 2.41 -4.89 -4.90
N LEU A 6 1.50 -3.93 -4.66
CA LEU A 6 0.14 -4.24 -4.19
C LEU A 6 -0.84 -4.54 -5.33
N CYS A 7 -0.96 -3.63 -6.30
CA CYS A 7 -1.96 -3.77 -7.37
C CYS A 7 -1.46 -4.44 -8.65
N GLY A 8 -0.15 -4.60 -8.83
CA GLY A 8 0.46 -5.23 -10.00
C GLY A 8 0.38 -4.42 -11.29
N ARG A 9 0.04 -3.12 -11.24
CA ARG A 9 0.09 -2.24 -12.41
C ARG A 9 1.50 -1.69 -12.64
N ASP A 10 1.90 -1.58 -13.90
CA ASP A 10 2.94 -0.67 -14.35
C ASP A 10 2.49 0.78 -14.13
N VAL A 11 3.30 1.56 -13.44
CA VAL A 11 3.01 2.97 -13.14
C VAL A 11 4.26 3.83 -13.34
N PRO A 12 4.13 5.16 -13.55
CA PRO A 12 5.30 6.02 -13.71
C PRO A 12 6.17 6.11 -12.46
N THR A 13 5.54 6.11 -11.27
CA THR A 13 6.23 6.30 -9.99
C THR A 13 5.68 5.38 -8.89
N LEU A 14 6.59 4.94 -8.02
CA LEU A 14 6.27 4.22 -6.79
C LEU A 14 6.69 5.04 -5.59
N THR A 15 6.02 4.78 -4.47
CA THR A 15 6.32 5.34 -3.16
C THR A 15 6.69 4.20 -2.23
N GLU A 16 7.66 4.45 -1.36
CA GLU A 16 7.99 3.54 -0.27
C GLU A 16 6.90 3.63 0.80
N HIS A 17 6.32 2.47 1.15
CA HIS A 17 5.39 2.34 2.26
C HIS A 17 6.00 1.46 3.34
N HIS A 18 6.00 1.94 4.58
CA HIS A 18 6.50 1.20 5.73
C HIS A 18 5.36 0.36 6.30
N LEU A 19 5.50 -0.97 6.24
CA LEU A 19 4.51 -1.91 6.77
C LEU A 19 4.44 -1.86 8.31
N VAL A 20 5.53 -1.41 8.94
CA VAL A 20 5.58 -1.06 10.36
C VAL A 20 5.97 0.42 10.44
N PRO A 21 5.20 1.28 11.16
CA PRO A 21 5.54 2.69 11.31
C PRO A 21 6.95 2.89 11.86
N ARG A 22 7.69 3.86 11.31
CA ARG A 22 9.06 4.21 11.75
C ARG A 22 9.16 4.48 13.25
N SER A 23 8.09 5.02 13.86
CA SER A 23 8.03 5.28 15.31
C SER A 23 8.09 4.03 16.18
N ARG A 24 7.77 2.85 15.64
CA ARG A 24 7.88 1.57 16.36
C ARG A 24 9.23 0.88 16.16
N GLY A 25 10.04 1.34 15.21
CA GLY A 25 11.40 0.83 14.99
C GLY A 25 12.41 1.47 15.94
N LYS A 26 13.47 0.73 16.29
CA LYS A 26 14.64 1.30 16.96
C LYS A 26 15.42 2.17 15.98
N LYS A 27 16.17 3.16 16.48
CA LYS A 27 17.06 3.98 15.64
C LYS A 27 18.07 3.09 14.91
N GLY A 28 18.07 3.15 13.58
CA GLY A 28 18.94 2.31 12.73
C GLY A 28 18.38 0.92 12.40
N GLN A 29 17.18 0.59 12.87
CA GLN A 29 16.51 -0.65 12.49
C GLN A 29 15.89 -0.51 11.09
N GLU A 30 16.23 -1.44 10.19
CA GLU A 30 15.51 -1.60 8.94
C GLU A 30 14.12 -2.18 9.22
N LEU A 31 13.09 -1.47 8.77
CA LEU A 31 11.71 -1.91 8.86
C LEU A 31 11.27 -2.46 7.50
N PRO A 32 10.36 -3.44 7.47
CA PRO A 32 9.85 -3.96 6.21
C PRO A 32 9.12 -2.85 5.43
N THR A 33 9.60 -2.58 4.23
CA THR A 33 8.99 -1.64 3.29
C THR A 33 8.54 -2.32 2.02
N VAL A 34 7.56 -1.71 1.33
CA VAL A 34 7.08 -2.15 0.02
C VAL A 34 6.94 -0.97 -0.94
N MET A 35 7.30 -1.20 -2.19
CA MET A 35 7.17 -0.19 -3.25
C MET A 35 5.79 -0.28 -3.91
N ILE A 36 4.96 0.73 -3.67
CA ILE A 36 3.56 0.77 -4.13
C ILE A 36 3.22 2.12 -4.77
N CYS A 37 2.26 2.12 -5.70
CA CYS A 37 1.84 3.35 -6.35
C CYS A 37 1.07 4.27 -5.39
N SER A 38 1.08 5.58 -5.68
CA SER A 38 0.46 6.59 -4.81
C SER A 38 -1.02 6.31 -4.45
N PRO A 39 -1.89 5.84 -5.36
CA PRO A 39 -3.26 5.44 -5.00
C PRO A 39 -3.31 4.27 -4.01
N CYS A 40 -2.46 3.26 -4.17
CA CYS A 40 -2.39 2.13 -3.22
C CYS A 40 -1.95 2.60 -1.84
N HIS A 41 -0.90 3.42 -1.78
CA HIS A 41 -0.41 3.97 -0.52
C HIS A 41 -1.48 4.77 0.21
N ARG A 42 -2.15 5.70 -0.49
CA ARG A 42 -3.24 6.48 0.12
C ARG A 42 -4.40 5.59 0.58
N GLN A 43 -4.77 4.57 -0.21
CA GLN A 43 -5.86 3.68 0.17
C GLN A 43 -5.57 2.92 1.46
N LEU A 44 -4.34 2.44 1.68
CA LEU A 44 -3.98 1.74 2.91
C LEU A 44 -4.23 2.61 4.15
N HIS A 45 -3.85 3.89 4.09
CA HIS A 45 -4.09 4.84 5.18
C HIS A 45 -5.54 5.33 5.30
N VAL A 46 -6.38 5.09 4.28
CA VAL A 46 -7.83 5.32 4.35
C VAL A 46 -8.55 4.12 4.97
N LEU A 47 -8.07 2.90 4.71
CA LEU A 47 -8.67 1.66 5.23
C LEU A 47 -8.26 1.38 6.67
N PHE A 48 -6.99 1.63 7.00
CA PHE A 48 -6.35 1.19 8.23
C PHE A 48 -5.59 2.35 8.90
N THR A 49 -5.60 2.31 10.22
CA THR A 49 -4.70 3.07 11.07
C THR A 49 -3.29 2.49 11.02
N ASN A 50 -2.30 3.30 11.43
CA ASN A 50 -0.92 2.83 11.57
C ASN A 50 -0.77 1.67 12.55
N GLU A 51 -1.67 1.56 13.54
CA GLU A 51 -1.64 0.49 14.54
C GLU A 51 -2.15 -0.83 13.96
N GLU A 52 -3.25 -0.79 13.20
CA GLU A 52 -3.78 -1.95 12.47
C GLU A 52 -2.77 -2.43 11.42
N LEU A 53 -2.13 -1.53 10.66
CA LEU A 53 -1.07 -1.89 9.73
C LEU A 53 0.09 -2.60 10.42
N ALA A 54 0.56 -2.07 11.54
CA ALA A 54 1.68 -2.64 12.27
C ALA A 54 1.38 -4.01 12.91
N ARG A 55 0.14 -4.23 13.34
CA ARG A 55 -0.29 -5.44 14.07
C ARG A 55 -0.79 -6.53 13.13
N ASP A 56 -1.73 -6.17 12.27
CA ASP A 56 -2.56 -7.12 11.53
C ASP A 56 -2.24 -7.15 10.04
N PHE A 57 -1.61 -6.10 9.48
CA PHE A 57 -1.30 -5.99 8.05
C PHE A 57 0.16 -5.62 7.75
N ASN A 58 1.08 -6.17 8.53
CA ASN A 58 2.50 -5.84 8.49
C ASN A 58 3.31 -6.61 7.42
N THR A 59 2.63 -7.30 6.50
CA THR A 59 3.24 -7.93 5.32
C THR A 59 2.38 -7.69 4.08
N LEU A 60 2.98 -7.83 2.89
CA LEU A 60 2.27 -7.66 1.64
C LEU A 60 1.18 -8.74 1.45
N GLU A 61 1.42 -9.95 1.93
CA GLU A 61 0.50 -11.10 1.87
C GLU A 61 -0.77 -10.79 2.67
N LYS A 62 -0.61 -10.34 3.92
CA LYS A 62 -1.74 -9.96 4.80
C LYS A 62 -2.57 -8.84 4.19
N LEU A 63 -1.92 -7.84 3.59
CA LEU A 63 -2.61 -6.78 2.86
C LEU A 63 -3.41 -7.33 1.67
N ARG A 64 -2.84 -8.26 0.90
CA ARG A 64 -3.50 -8.88 -0.27
C ARG A 64 -4.64 -9.82 0.11
N GLU A 65 -4.62 -10.42 1.29
CA GLU A 65 -5.68 -11.29 1.79
C GLU A 65 -6.91 -10.50 2.25
N ASN A 66 -6.73 -9.25 2.70
CA ASN A 66 -7.83 -8.41 3.17
C ASN A 66 -8.85 -8.09 2.07
N GLU A 67 -10.15 -8.29 2.37
CA GLU A 67 -11.21 -8.12 1.39
C GLU A 67 -11.35 -6.68 0.86
N ALA A 68 -11.25 -5.66 1.73
CA ALA A 68 -11.36 -4.27 1.33
C ALA A 68 -10.21 -3.87 0.38
N VAL A 69 -9.00 -4.34 0.68
CA VAL A 69 -7.84 -4.15 -0.19
C VAL A 69 -8.03 -4.87 -1.53
N ARG A 70 -8.53 -6.11 -1.53
CA ARG A 70 -8.82 -6.86 -2.78
C ARG A 70 -9.84 -6.16 -3.66
N ARG A 71 -10.92 -5.65 -3.07
CA ARG A 71 -11.96 -4.88 -3.79
C ARG A 71 -11.35 -3.63 -4.42
N PHE A 72 -10.53 -2.89 -3.67
CA PHE A 72 -9.80 -1.73 -4.20
C PHE A 72 -8.83 -2.12 -5.32
N VAL A 73 -8.02 -3.17 -5.14
CA VAL A 73 -7.06 -3.65 -6.14
C VAL A 73 -7.76 -4.03 -7.44
N LYS A 74 -8.91 -4.72 -7.36
CA LYS A 74 -9.72 -5.09 -8.53
C LYS A 74 -10.20 -3.86 -9.30
N TRP A 75 -10.53 -2.77 -8.59
CA TRP A 75 -10.98 -1.54 -9.20
C TRP A 75 -9.84 -0.68 -9.76
N ILE A 76 -8.76 -0.49 -9.00
CA ILE A 76 -7.62 0.37 -9.38
C ILE A 76 -6.89 -0.19 -10.60
N ARG A 77 -6.89 -1.52 -10.80
CA ARG A 77 -6.33 -2.19 -11.99
C ARG A 77 -7.00 -1.78 -13.30
N LYS A 78 -8.22 -1.24 -13.24
CA LYS A 78 -8.97 -0.75 -14.41
C LYS A 78 -8.72 0.72 -14.72
N GLN A 79 -8.04 1.45 -13.83
CA GLN A 79 -7.78 2.87 -14.00
C GLN A 79 -6.46 3.08 -14.76
N HIS A 80 -6.37 4.15 -15.55
CA HIS A 80 -5.14 4.50 -16.26
C HIS A 80 -4.01 4.75 -15.24
N PRO A 81 -2.78 4.26 -15.49
CA PRO A 81 -1.65 4.41 -14.56
C PRO A 81 -1.32 5.84 -14.15
N GLU A 82 -1.58 6.80 -15.03
CA GLU A 82 -1.26 8.22 -14.84
C GLU A 82 -2.43 9.06 -14.31
N SER A 83 -3.64 8.49 -14.26
CA SER A 83 -4.80 9.23 -13.76
C SER A 83 -4.66 9.57 -12.28
N TYR A 84 -5.03 10.79 -11.93
CA TYR A 84 -5.26 11.13 -10.54
C TYR A 84 -6.47 10.35 -10.02
N VAL A 85 -6.24 9.56 -8.96
CA VAL A 85 -7.28 8.75 -8.33
C VAL A 85 -7.55 9.22 -6.92
N ARG A 86 -8.81 9.61 -6.66
CA ARG A 86 -9.30 9.88 -5.31
C ARG A 86 -9.67 8.56 -4.63
N VAL A 87 -9.02 8.29 -3.49
CA VAL A 87 -9.29 7.12 -2.65
C VAL A 87 -10.38 7.42 -1.62
N ARG A 88 -11.14 6.40 -1.23
CA ARG A 88 -12.25 6.46 -0.26
C ARG A 88 -12.37 5.12 0.47
N ARG A 89 -12.95 5.13 1.67
CA ARG A 89 -13.19 3.90 2.44
C ARG A 89 -14.30 3.07 1.80
#